data_AF-A0A967GTI8-F1
#
_entry.id   AF-A0A967GTI8-F1
#
_cell.length_a   1.000
_cell.length_b   1.000
_cell.length_c   1.000
_cell.angle_alpha   90.00
_cell.angle_beta   90.00
_cell.angle_gamma   90.00
#
_symmetry.space_group_name_H-M   'P 1'
#
loop_
_entity.id
_entity.type
_entity.pdbx_description
1 polymer ?
#
loop_
_entity_poly.entity_id
_entity_poly.type
_entity_poly.pdbx_seq_one_letter_code
_entity_poly.pdbx_strand_id
1 'polypeptide(L)'
;ADHDSNDLDDLLDYALGHGPGETDGLPVLSVADGTVTFSYTENLAADDVRLSVEWSTDLLDWQPLGSEFDLVSLTPGEGGRRTVTYASNPGLFTTGEHFFIRLRTGS
;
A
#
# COMPACT_ATOMS: atom_id res chain seq x y z
N ALA A 1 -4.47 -15.65 -9.83
CA ALA A 1 -4.70 -15.67 -11.30
C ALA A 1 -5.19 -14.27 -11.68
N ASP A 2 -5.36 -13.96 -12.95
CA ASP A 2 -5.92 -12.67 -13.40
C ASP A 2 -7.10 -13.02 -14.33
N HIS A 3 -8.31 -13.10 -13.78
CA HIS A 3 -9.47 -13.57 -14.54
C HIS A 3 -10.17 -12.47 -15.33
N ASP A 4 -10.09 -11.21 -14.91
CA ASP A 4 -10.71 -10.08 -15.60
C ASP A 4 -9.75 -9.36 -16.57
N SER A 5 -8.48 -9.80 -16.62
CA SER A 5 -7.43 -9.33 -17.52
C SER A 5 -7.10 -7.85 -17.34
N ASN A 6 -7.09 -7.39 -16.08
CA ASN A 6 -6.73 -6.02 -15.70
C ASN A 6 -5.25 -5.87 -15.28
N ASP A 7 -4.43 -6.92 -15.48
CA ASP A 7 -3.03 -7.02 -15.07
C ASP A 7 -2.80 -7.06 -13.54
N LEU A 8 -3.85 -7.31 -12.75
CA LEU A 8 -3.80 -7.54 -11.31
C LEU A 8 -4.16 -9.00 -11.00
N ASP A 9 -3.59 -9.53 -9.92
CA ASP A 9 -3.99 -10.85 -9.44
C ASP A 9 -5.32 -10.76 -8.69
N ASP A 10 -6.23 -11.72 -8.87
CA ASP A 10 -7.55 -11.74 -8.24
C ASP A 10 -7.47 -11.61 -6.71
N LEU A 11 -6.39 -12.12 -6.08
CA LEU A 11 -6.19 -11.98 -4.65
C LEU A 11 -5.91 -10.52 -4.26
N LEU A 12 -5.17 -9.80 -5.10
CA LEU A 12 -4.94 -8.38 -4.92
C LEU A 12 -6.23 -7.60 -5.18
N ASP A 13 -6.99 -7.91 -6.22
CA ASP A 13 -8.30 -7.29 -6.47
C ASP A 13 -9.25 -7.49 -5.30
N TYR A 14 -9.31 -8.70 -4.76
CA TYR A 14 -10.13 -9.00 -3.59
C TYR A 14 -9.67 -8.21 -2.36
N ALA A 15 -8.37 -8.14 -2.10
CA ALA A 15 -7.81 -7.41 -0.96
C ALA A 15 -8.01 -5.89 -1.08
N LEU A 16 -7.98 -5.34 -2.30
CA LEU A 16 -8.19 -3.92 -2.56
C LEU A 16 -9.68 -3.57 -2.76
N GLY A 17 -10.54 -4.56 -3.02
CA GLY A 17 -11.98 -4.42 -3.21
C GLY A 17 -12.38 -3.95 -4.60
N HIS A 18 -11.63 -4.35 -5.64
CA HIS A 18 -11.96 -4.01 -7.03
C HIS A 18 -13.15 -4.81 -7.54
N GLY A 19 -13.93 -4.17 -8.42
CA GLY A 19 -14.86 -4.87 -9.32
C GLY A 19 -14.14 -5.38 -10.57
N PRO A 20 -14.79 -6.22 -11.39
CA PRO A 20 -14.17 -6.77 -12.60
C PRO A 20 -13.68 -5.68 -13.55
N GLY A 21 -12.38 -5.71 -13.87
CA GLY A 21 -11.71 -4.77 -14.77
C GLY A 21 -11.30 -3.44 -14.12
N GLU A 22 -11.64 -3.22 -12.85
CA GLU A 22 -11.30 -1.99 -12.14
C GLU A 22 -9.85 -2.01 -11.62
N THR A 23 -9.26 -0.83 -11.49
CA THR A 23 -7.87 -0.64 -11.01
C THR A 23 -7.76 0.57 -10.08
N ASP A 24 -8.85 0.91 -9.40
CA ASP A 24 -8.97 2.12 -8.59
C ASP A 24 -8.52 1.91 -7.13
N GLY A 25 -7.82 2.89 -6.54
CA GLY A 25 -7.33 2.71 -5.17
C GLY A 25 -6.10 1.80 -5.06
N LEU A 26 -5.42 1.59 -6.18
CA LEU A 26 -4.05 1.09 -6.21
C LEU A 26 -3.13 1.91 -5.30
N PRO A 27 -2.02 1.31 -4.83
CA PRO A 27 -1.09 2.01 -3.96
C PRO A 27 -0.49 3.26 -4.62
N VAL A 28 -0.52 4.38 -3.90
CA VAL A 28 0.05 5.65 -4.33
C VAL A 28 1.15 6.07 -3.37
N LEU A 29 2.30 6.44 -3.93
CA LEU A 29 3.42 7.03 -3.23
C LEU A 29 3.54 8.50 -3.59
N SER A 30 3.74 9.37 -2.60
CA SER A 30 4.06 10.78 -2.82
C SER A 30 5.21 11.23 -1.91
N VAL A 31 5.95 12.23 -2.37
CA VAL A 31 7.06 12.83 -1.63
C VAL A 31 6.82 14.33 -1.57
N ALA A 32 6.74 14.86 -0.35
CA ALA A 32 6.61 16.29 -0.11
C ALA A 32 7.45 16.68 1.11
N ASP A 33 8.26 17.74 0.98
CA ASP A 33 9.09 18.27 2.07
C ASP A 33 9.95 17.22 2.79
N GLY A 34 10.48 16.25 2.04
CA GLY A 34 11.30 15.16 2.58
C GLY A 34 10.53 14.08 3.33
N THR A 35 9.19 14.15 3.34
CA THR A 35 8.30 13.13 3.89
C THR A 35 7.75 12.27 2.76
N VAL A 36 7.89 10.95 2.91
CA VAL A 36 7.25 9.98 2.03
C VAL A 36 5.88 9.66 2.59
N THR A 37 4.85 9.80 1.78
CA THR A 37 3.49 9.34 2.11
C THR A 37 3.11 8.19 1.20
N PHE A 38 2.56 7.14 1.80
CA PHE A 38 2.08 5.96 1.11
C PHE A 38 0.62 5.71 1.45
N SER A 39 -0.21 5.49 0.44
CA SER A 39 -1.62 5.18 0.65
C SER A 39 -2.08 4.04 -0.24
N TYR A 40 -3.04 3.26 0.22
CA TYR A 40 -3.68 2.19 -0.55
C TYR A 40 -5.11 1.98 -0.04
N THR A 41 -5.95 1.37 -0.87
CA THR A 41 -7.30 0.98 -0.45
C THR A 41 -7.29 -0.45 0.11
N GLU A 42 -8.09 -0.69 1.13
CA GLU A 42 -8.28 -2.00 1.76
C GLU A 42 -9.76 -2.35 1.78
N ASN A 43 -10.09 -3.57 1.37
CA ASN A 43 -11.42 -4.13 1.47
C ASN A 43 -11.67 -4.67 2.89
N LEU A 44 -12.65 -4.11 3.59
CA LEU A 44 -12.97 -4.56 4.95
C LEU A 44 -13.68 -5.92 5.01
N ALA A 45 -14.17 -6.42 3.87
CA ALA A 45 -14.76 -7.75 3.76
C ALA A 45 -13.74 -8.85 3.40
N ALA A 46 -12.47 -8.49 3.16
CA ALA A 46 -11.37 -9.43 2.92
C ALA A 46 -10.67 -9.80 4.23
N ASP A 47 -11.41 -10.39 5.17
CA ASP A 47 -10.93 -10.65 6.54
C ASP A 47 -9.98 -11.85 6.66
N ASP A 48 -9.90 -12.66 5.61
CA ASP A 48 -8.96 -13.78 5.44
C ASP A 48 -7.67 -13.40 4.69
N VAL A 49 -7.55 -12.14 4.24
CA VAL A 49 -6.34 -11.62 3.59
C VAL A 49 -5.74 -10.51 4.42
N ARG A 50 -4.43 -10.59 4.66
CA ARG A 50 -3.68 -9.53 5.34
C ARG A 50 -2.89 -8.73 4.33
N LEU A 51 -3.08 -7.41 4.35
CA LEU A 51 -2.22 -6.47 3.64
C LEU A 51 -1.07 -6.03 4.55
N SER A 52 0.16 -6.20 4.08
CA SER A 52 1.36 -5.71 4.75
C SER A 52 2.16 -4.79 3.85
N VAL A 53 2.73 -3.75 4.44
CA VAL A 53 3.57 -2.78 3.75
C VAL A 53 5.01 -2.94 4.22
N GLU A 54 5.92 -2.99 3.26
CA GLU A 54 7.35 -3.10 3.50
C GLU A 54 8.09 -2.08 2.65
N TRP A 55 9.27 -1.68 3.11
CA TRP A 55 10.13 -0.75 2.42
C TRP A 55 11.57 -1.27 2.32
N SER A 56 12.33 -0.70 1.39
CA SER A 56 13.71 -1.08 1.09
C SER A 56 14.47 0.10 0.48
N THR A 57 15.80 0.09 0.62
CA THR A 57 16.72 1.03 -0.06
C THR A 57 17.50 0.40 -1.20
N ASP A 58 17.43 -0.93 -1.37
CA ASP A 58 18.27 -1.68 -2.31
C ASP A 58 17.52 -2.77 -3.11
N LEU A 59 16.21 -2.94 -2.89
CA LEU A 59 15.34 -3.99 -3.44
C LEU A 59 15.65 -5.42 -2.96
N LEU A 60 16.68 -5.61 -2.14
CA LEU A 60 17.11 -6.89 -1.63
C LEU A 60 16.62 -7.10 -0.19
N ASP A 61 16.93 -6.13 0.67
CA ASP A 61 16.57 -6.15 2.08
C ASP A 61 15.28 -5.36 2.29
N TRP A 62 14.25 -6.07 2.72
CA TRP A 62 12.91 -5.52 2.95
C TRP A 62 12.59 -5.50 4.43
N GLN A 63 12.05 -4.38 4.90
CA GLN A 63 11.72 -4.16 6.30
C GLN A 63 10.23 -3.81 6.43
N PRO A 64 9.54 -4.27 7.49
CA PRO A 64 8.22 -3.75 7.81
C PRO A 64 8.33 -2.24 8.09
N LEU A 65 7.23 -1.50 7.88
CA LEU A 65 7.18 -0.06 8.18
C LEU A 65 7.67 0.29 9.60
N GLY A 66 7.27 -0.52 10.60
CA GLY A 66 7.78 -0.39 11.97
C GLY A 66 7.55 1.00 12.57
N SER A 67 8.51 1.47 13.36
CA SER A 67 8.51 2.82 13.94
C SER A 67 8.95 3.92 12.98
N GLU A 68 9.37 3.56 11.76
CA GLU A 68 9.87 4.52 10.77
C GLU A 68 8.75 5.23 10.01
N PHE A 69 7.53 4.69 10.10
CA PHE A 69 6.34 5.29 9.52
C PHE A 69 5.20 5.31 10.53
N ASP A 70 4.48 6.43 10.55
CA ASP A 70 3.26 6.58 11.33
C ASP A 70 2.03 6.31 10.45
N LEU A 71 1.04 5.62 11.03
CA LEU A 71 -0.31 5.57 10.46
C LEU A 71 -0.97 6.93 10.66
N VAL A 72 -1.15 7.70 9.57
CA VAL A 72 -1.68 9.07 9.64
C VAL A 72 -3.16 9.16 9.30
N SER A 73 -3.72 8.21 8.55
CA SER A 73 -5.15 8.21 8.25
C SER A 73 -5.73 6.81 7.99
N LEU A 74 -7.00 6.64 8.40
CA LEU A 74 -7.89 5.56 8.02
C LEU A 74 -9.22 6.18 7.60
N THR A 75 -9.38 6.44 6.30
CA THR A 75 -10.55 7.13 5.76
C THR A 75 -11.53 6.10 5.20
N PRO A 76 -12.79 6.04 5.69
CA PRO A 76 -13.81 5.20 5.08
C PRO A 76 -14.06 5.60 3.62
N GLY A 77 -14.15 4.60 2.74
CA GLY A 77 -14.55 4.75 1.34
C GLY A 77 -15.92 4.13 1.08
N GLU A 78 -16.32 4.11 -0.20
CA GLU A 78 -17.54 3.45 -0.63
C GLU A 78 -17.38 1.91 -0.63
N GLY A 79 -18.50 1.18 -0.66
CA GLY A 79 -18.49 -0.27 -0.89
C GLY A 79 -17.81 -1.11 0.20
N GLY A 80 -17.67 -0.61 1.43
CA GLY A 80 -16.98 -1.33 2.50
C GLY A 80 -15.45 -1.30 2.38
N ARG A 81 -14.91 -0.33 1.64
CA ARG A 81 -13.48 -0.11 1.50
C ARG A 81 -13.02 1.00 2.46
N ARG A 82 -11.71 1.06 2.74
CA ARG A 82 -11.07 2.20 3.39
C ARG A 82 -9.76 2.55 2.73
N THR A 83 -9.38 3.82 2.76
CA THR A 83 -8.03 4.26 2.40
C THR A 83 -7.16 4.29 3.65
N VAL A 84 -6.06 3.57 3.62
CA VAL A 84 -5.02 3.57 4.66
C VAL A 84 -3.91 4.50 4.20
N THR A 85 -3.39 5.34 5.09
CA THR A 85 -2.29 6.26 4.75
C THR A 85 -1.22 6.24 5.84
N TYR A 86 0.02 5.99 5.43
CA TYR A 86 1.21 6.07 6.26
C TYR A 86 2.10 7.24 5.80
N ALA A 87 2.80 7.85 6.74
CA ALA A 87 3.82 8.85 6.45
C ALA A 87 5.13 8.46 7.14
N SER A 88 6.26 8.65 6.47
CA SER A 88 7.58 8.43 7.07
C SER A 88 7.87 9.46 8.16
N ASN A 89 8.72 9.09 9.10
CA ASN A 89 9.31 10.04 10.02
C ASN A 89 10.11 11.13 9.26
N PRO A 90 10.09 12.39 9.71
CA PRO A 90 10.87 13.45 9.09
C PRO A 90 12.36 13.11 9.05
N GLY A 91 12.98 13.29 7.88
CA GLY A 91 14.42 13.06 7.70
C GLY A 91 14.85 11.60 7.66
N LEU A 92 13.90 10.65 7.59
CA LEU A 92 14.21 9.23 7.40
C LEU A 92 14.99 9.00 6.10
N PHE A 93 14.66 9.75 5.04
CA PHE A 93 15.28 9.63 3.73
C PHE A 93 16.10 10.85 3.39
N THR A 94 17.32 10.63 2.91
CA THR A 94 18.16 11.69 2.39
C THR A 94 17.90 11.89 0.90
N THR A 95 17.93 13.14 0.42
CA THR A 95 17.81 13.42 -1.01
C THR A 95 18.89 12.67 -1.81
N GLY A 96 18.47 11.91 -2.81
CA GLY A 96 19.36 11.13 -3.67
C GLY A 96 19.51 9.66 -3.27
N GLU A 97 18.93 9.23 -2.15
CA GLU A 97 18.84 7.81 -1.82
C GLU A 97 17.71 7.13 -2.59
N HIS A 98 17.95 5.88 -2.98
CA HIS A 98 16.90 5.04 -3.53
C HIS A 98 15.99 4.54 -2.41
N PHE A 99 14.70 4.54 -2.69
CA PHE A 99 13.68 4.11 -1.77
C PHE A 99 12.58 3.40 -2.53
N PHE A 100 12.15 2.27 -1.98
CA PHE A 100 11.15 1.39 -2.57
C PHE A 100 10.12 1.01 -1.51
N ILE A 101 8.85 0.96 -1.92
CA ILE A 101 7.76 0.39 -1.12
C ILE A 101 7.13 -0.76 -1.91
N ARG A 102 6.68 -1.78 -1.20
CA ARG A 102 5.76 -2.78 -1.71
C ARG A 102 4.58 -2.98 -0.77
N LEU A 103 3.43 -3.25 -1.35
CA LEU A 103 2.28 -3.82 -0.68
C LEU A 103 2.26 -5.33 -0.96
N ARG A 104 1.98 -6.13 0.06
CA ARG A 104 1.87 -7.58 -0.07
C ARG A 104 0.54 -8.07 0.47
N THR A 105 -0.03 -9.04 -0.23
CA THR A 105 -1.06 -9.91 0.30
C THR A 105 -0.39 -11.10 1.00
N GLY A 106 -0.90 -11.45 2.18
CA GLY A 106 -0.55 -12.65 2.92
C GLY A 106 -1.82 -13.37 3.37
N SER A 107 -1.73 -14.70 3.50
CA SER A 107 -2.77 -15.58 4.05
C SER A 107 -2.33 -16.25 5.34
#